data_AF-A0A965VA06-F1
#
_entry.id   AF-A0A965VA06-F1
#
_cell.length_a   1.000
_cell.length_b   1.000
_cell.length_c   1.000
_cell.angle_alpha   90.00
_cell.angle_beta   90.00
_cell.angle_gamma   90.00
#
_symmetry.space_group_name_H-M   'P 1'
#
loop_
_entity.id
_entity.type
_entity.pdbx_description
1 polymer ?
#
loop_
_entity_poly.entity_id
_entity_poly.type
_entity_poly.pdbx_seq_one_letter_code
_entity_poly.pdbx_strand_id
1 'polypeptide(L)'
;MLNKILIGIVVAIILAAVIYIPKAIRVYNVIHLFDEDKIVENFINMDKIFPSTPVKSSGTPHVFQTGSFKLPEFYELNGEEHNLLEALDYYKTDGLIVLHEGALVYENYWQGNSKDQPHISWSVAKSFLSALIGIAYHDGLIEDLSDPITKYLKDFEGTGYANVPIKDILQMSSGVIFNEDYGDYDSDINKFGRALAMGTSMRDFAKGLKNGKQPGTFNHYVSIDTQMLAMLLEEVTGQSVAKNLEEKIWTQIGMEHDAYYMVDDTGTAWALGGLNATLRDYAKFGQLYLNNGRWNNKQIIPEDWVHASHTPDAPHLQPGTNDFSSSSWGYGYQWWV
;
A
#
# COMPACT_ATOMS: atom_id res chain seq x y z
N MET A 1 -46.49 -24.12 23.05
CA MET A 1 -45.91 -24.08 21.69
C MET A 1 -45.44 -22.69 21.31
N LEU A 2 -46.28 -21.66 21.51
CA LEU A 2 -45.98 -20.24 21.23
C LEU A 2 -44.67 -19.73 21.88
N ASN A 3 -44.41 -20.05 23.15
CA ASN A 3 -43.18 -19.62 23.84
C ASN A 3 -41.89 -20.22 23.25
N LYS A 4 -41.93 -21.44 22.71
CA LYS A 4 -40.75 -22.06 22.08
C LYS A 4 -40.44 -21.42 20.72
N ILE A 5 -41.48 -21.05 19.98
CA ILE A 5 -41.35 -20.33 18.69
C ILE A 5 -40.80 -18.92 18.93
N LEU A 6 -41.31 -18.21 19.96
CA LEU A 6 -40.84 -16.87 20.30
C LEU A 6 -39.36 -16.88 20.74
N ILE A 7 -38.96 -17.85 21.57
CA ILE A 7 -37.55 -18.03 21.94
C ILE A 7 -36.69 -18.32 20.70
N GLY A 8 -37.15 -19.19 19.80
CA GLY A 8 -36.45 -19.48 18.55
C GLY A 8 -36.26 -18.23 17.67
N ILE A 9 -37.28 -17.38 17.55
CA ILE A 9 -37.21 -16.11 16.81
C ILE A 9 -36.23 -15.15 17.49
N VAL A 10 -36.28 -15.00 18.81
CA VAL A 10 -35.36 -14.12 19.55
C VAL A 10 -33.91 -14.60 19.40
N VAL A 11 -33.66 -15.91 19.50
CA VAL A 11 -32.33 -16.48 19.27
C VAL A 11 -31.87 -16.23 17.83
N ALA A 12 -32.75 -16.41 16.84
CA ALA A 12 -32.42 -16.13 15.44
C ALA A 12 -32.11 -14.64 15.20
N ILE A 13 -32.85 -13.72 15.81
CA ILE A 13 -32.59 -12.28 15.73
C ILE A 13 -31.25 -11.93 16.39
N ILE A 14 -30.96 -12.49 17.57
CA ILE A 14 -29.68 -12.27 18.26
C ILE A 14 -28.53 -12.81 17.41
N LEU A 15 -28.65 -14.01 16.84
CA LEU A 15 -27.64 -14.58 15.97
C LEU A 15 -27.42 -13.73 14.71
N ALA A 16 -28.51 -13.26 14.08
CA ALA A 16 -28.42 -12.34 12.95
C ALA A 16 -27.74 -11.02 13.35
N ALA A 17 -28.11 -10.43 14.50
CA ALA A 17 -27.51 -9.20 15.00
C ALA A 17 -26.00 -9.36 15.24
N VAL A 18 -25.57 -10.45 15.87
CA VAL A 18 -24.16 -10.78 16.12
C VAL A 18 -23.37 -10.90 14.81
N ILE A 19 -23.99 -11.42 13.74
CA ILE A 19 -23.33 -11.60 12.44
C ILE A 19 -23.31 -10.30 11.61
N TYR A 20 -24.43 -9.57 11.55
CA TYR A 20 -24.62 -8.48 10.58
C TYR A 20 -24.30 -7.09 11.13
N ILE A 21 -24.45 -6.83 12.43
CA ILE A 21 -24.15 -5.50 13.01
C ILE A 21 -22.67 -5.14 12.83
N PRO A 22 -21.68 -6.01 13.13
CA PRO A 22 -20.27 -5.67 12.92
C PRO A 22 -19.94 -5.35 11.47
N LYS A 23 -20.53 -6.10 10.52
CA LYS A 23 -20.37 -5.84 9.08
C LYS A 23 -20.98 -4.51 8.67
N ALA A 24 -22.18 -4.20 9.17
CA ALA A 24 -22.83 -2.91 8.90
C ALA A 24 -22.01 -1.72 9.44
N ILE A 25 -21.43 -1.84 10.64
CA ILE A 25 -20.52 -0.83 11.20
C ILE A 25 -19.28 -0.69 10.33
N ARG A 26 -18.67 -1.79 9.88
CA ARG A 26 -17.50 -1.75 9.00
C ARG A 26 -17.80 -1.09 7.66
N VAL A 27 -18.93 -1.44 7.04
CA VAL A 27 -19.40 -0.80 5.80
C VAL A 27 -19.64 0.70 6.02
N TYR A 28 -20.28 1.07 7.13
CA TYR A 28 -20.47 2.47 7.50
C TYR A 28 -19.13 3.20 7.61
N ASN A 29 -18.17 2.64 8.32
CA ASN A 29 -16.83 3.22 8.47
C ASN A 29 -16.09 3.34 7.13
N VAL A 30 -16.21 2.35 6.23
CA VAL A 30 -15.61 2.40 4.88
C VAL A 30 -16.22 3.52 4.04
N ILE A 31 -17.56 3.67 4.07
CA ILE A 31 -18.25 4.70 3.30
C ILE A 31 -17.87 6.11 3.79
N HIS A 32 -17.72 6.28 5.10
CA HIS A 32 -17.45 7.58 5.74
C HIS A 32 -15.95 7.78 6.04
N LEU A 33 -15.08 6.95 5.47
CA LEU A 33 -13.65 6.95 5.77
C LEU A 33 -12.98 8.26 5.32
N PHE A 34 -13.47 8.82 4.22
CA PHE A 34 -12.95 10.01 3.56
C PHE A 34 -13.84 11.25 3.76
N ASP A 35 -14.82 11.19 4.66
CA ASP A 35 -15.63 12.37 5.00
C ASP A 35 -14.72 13.52 5.47
N GLU A 36 -14.93 14.72 4.93
CA GLU A 36 -14.06 15.88 5.17
C GLU A 36 -13.87 16.19 6.67
N ASP A 37 -14.91 16.01 7.49
CA ASP A 37 -14.89 16.27 8.93
C ASP A 37 -14.24 15.16 9.76
N LYS A 38 -13.91 14.01 9.15
CA LYS A 38 -13.38 12.82 9.84
C LYS A 38 -12.05 12.31 9.30
N ILE A 39 -11.71 12.66 8.06
CA ILE A 39 -10.60 12.06 7.31
C ILE A 39 -9.28 12.08 8.09
N VAL A 40 -8.96 13.22 8.71
CA VAL A 40 -7.77 13.39 9.56
C VAL A 40 -7.76 12.40 10.73
N GLU A 41 -8.84 12.35 11.51
CA GLU A 41 -8.94 11.46 12.67
C GLU A 41 -8.89 9.98 12.23
N ASN A 42 -9.55 9.64 11.14
CA ASN A 42 -9.56 8.28 10.60
C ASN A 42 -8.15 7.83 10.22
N PHE A 43 -7.39 8.68 9.51
CA PHE A 43 -6.10 8.32 8.91
C PHE A 43 -4.99 8.06 9.93
N ILE A 44 -5.14 8.58 11.15
CA ILE A 44 -4.26 8.30 12.29
C ILE A 44 -4.82 7.21 13.23
N ASN A 45 -5.99 6.63 12.95
CA ASN A 45 -6.66 5.65 13.82
C ASN A 45 -7.18 4.42 13.06
N MET A 46 -6.53 4.01 11.97
CA MET A 46 -7.01 2.93 11.12
C MET A 46 -7.16 1.58 11.84
N ASP A 47 -6.33 1.30 12.84
CA ASP A 47 -6.40 0.11 13.70
C ASP A 47 -7.62 0.07 14.62
N LYS A 48 -8.24 1.22 14.92
CA LYS A 48 -9.52 1.29 15.64
C LYS A 48 -10.71 0.98 14.72
N ILE A 49 -10.52 1.10 13.42
CA ILE A 49 -11.57 0.97 12.40
C ILE A 49 -11.52 -0.41 11.73
N PHE A 50 -10.32 -0.91 11.47
CA PHE A 50 -10.06 -2.14 10.72
C PHE A 50 -9.18 -3.10 11.52
N PRO A 51 -9.36 -4.42 11.34
CA PRO A 51 -8.41 -5.38 11.90
C PRO A 51 -7.02 -5.13 11.30
N SER A 52 -5.99 -5.33 12.13
CA SER A 52 -4.61 -5.08 11.73
C SER A 52 -3.67 -6.14 12.29
N THR A 53 -2.49 -6.23 11.67
CA THR A 53 -1.38 -7.08 12.12
C THR A 53 -0.15 -6.21 12.35
N PRO A 54 0.56 -6.36 13.49
CA PRO A 54 1.68 -5.49 13.82
C PRO A 54 2.94 -5.84 13.03
N VAL A 55 3.80 -4.84 12.87
CA VAL A 55 5.18 -4.93 12.37
C VAL A 55 6.05 -4.34 13.48
N LYS A 56 6.83 -5.16 14.18
CA LYS A 56 7.57 -4.69 15.35
C LYS A 56 8.75 -3.82 14.99
N SER A 57 8.90 -2.73 15.76
CA SER A 57 10.06 -1.83 15.75
C SER A 57 11.37 -2.57 15.95
N SER A 58 12.47 -1.93 15.54
CA SER A 58 13.80 -2.46 15.78
C SER A 58 14.16 -2.39 17.27
N GLY A 59 14.80 -3.43 17.79
CA GLY A 59 15.41 -3.39 19.14
C GLY A 59 16.58 -2.40 19.25
N THR A 60 17.10 -1.92 18.12
CA THR A 60 18.13 -0.87 18.02
C THR A 60 17.69 0.21 17.04
N PRO A 61 16.80 1.13 17.45
CA PRO A 61 16.31 2.21 16.60
C PRO A 61 17.45 3.08 16.04
N HIS A 62 17.37 3.41 14.77
CA HIS A 62 18.20 4.43 14.15
C HIS A 62 17.54 5.79 14.35
N VAL A 63 18.29 6.74 14.89
CA VAL A 63 17.86 8.14 15.04
C VAL A 63 18.73 8.99 14.14
N PHE A 64 18.09 9.76 13.25
CA PHE A 64 18.80 10.66 12.35
C PHE A 64 19.59 11.72 13.13
N GLN A 65 20.77 12.08 12.60
CA GLN A 65 21.42 13.30 13.03
C GLN A 65 20.54 14.50 12.65
N THR A 66 20.41 15.46 13.56
CA THR A 66 19.58 16.64 13.33
C THR A 66 20.40 17.78 12.74
N GLY A 67 19.86 18.41 11.72
CA GLY A 67 20.32 19.69 11.16
C GLY A 67 19.28 20.79 11.39
N SER A 68 19.52 21.95 10.81
CA SER A 68 18.54 23.03 10.79
C SER A 68 18.35 23.53 9.37
N PHE A 69 17.13 23.44 8.89
CA PHE A 69 16.67 24.08 7.67
C PHE A 69 15.36 24.82 7.98
N LYS A 70 15.29 26.09 7.55
CA LYS A 70 14.05 26.85 7.61
C LYS A 70 13.39 26.76 6.24
N LEU A 71 12.18 26.23 6.19
CA LEU A 71 11.39 26.23 4.96
C LEU A 71 11.21 27.68 4.45
N PRO A 72 11.20 27.89 3.12
CA PRO A 72 10.90 29.21 2.57
C PRO A 72 9.45 29.60 2.90
N GLU A 73 9.21 30.90 3.07
CA GLU A 73 7.85 31.40 3.30
C GLU A 73 6.99 31.32 2.04
N PHE A 74 7.62 31.48 0.88
CA PHE A 74 6.98 31.44 -0.43
C PHE A 74 7.67 30.46 -1.37
N TYR A 75 6.90 29.88 -2.30
CA TYR A 75 7.40 29.04 -3.38
C TYR A 75 6.73 29.42 -4.71
N GLU A 76 7.41 29.19 -5.82
CA GLU A 76 6.88 29.42 -7.16
C GLU A 76 6.32 28.11 -7.73
N LEU A 77 5.10 28.15 -8.24
CA LEU A 77 4.48 27.05 -8.98
C LEU A 77 3.75 27.62 -10.19
N ASN A 78 4.05 27.12 -11.39
CA ASN A 78 3.46 27.60 -12.65
C ASN A 78 3.57 29.12 -12.90
N GLY A 79 4.64 29.75 -12.39
CA GLY A 79 4.88 31.19 -12.53
C GLY A 79 4.11 32.07 -11.53
N GLU A 80 3.41 31.47 -10.57
CA GLU A 80 2.74 32.16 -9.48
C GLU A 80 3.46 31.90 -8.14
N GLU A 81 3.55 32.94 -7.32
CA GLU A 81 4.11 32.85 -5.96
C GLU A 81 3.00 32.46 -4.99
N HIS A 82 3.25 31.44 -4.17
CA HIS A 82 2.31 30.92 -3.19
C HIS A 82 2.93 30.93 -1.80
N ASN A 83 2.14 31.23 -0.77
CA ASN A 83 2.56 31.08 0.61
C ASN A 83 2.59 29.60 1.00
N LEU A 84 3.71 29.14 1.56
CA LEU A 84 3.90 27.73 1.88
C LEU A 84 2.98 27.25 3.02
N LEU A 85 2.80 28.06 4.07
CA LEU A 85 1.96 27.66 5.20
C LEU A 85 0.48 27.62 4.81
N GLU A 86 0.02 28.57 3.99
CA GLU A 86 -1.34 28.55 3.42
C GLU A 86 -1.54 27.34 2.52
N ALA A 87 -0.54 26.96 1.72
CA ALA A 87 -0.61 25.76 0.89
C ALA A 87 -0.68 24.47 1.75
N LEU A 88 0.15 24.36 2.79
CA LEU A 88 0.12 23.19 3.68
C LEU A 88 -1.23 23.04 4.38
N ASP A 89 -1.86 24.15 4.80
CA ASP A 89 -3.21 24.14 5.39
C ASP A 89 -4.29 23.81 4.34
N TYR A 90 -4.20 24.40 3.14
CA TYR A 90 -5.12 24.13 2.04
C TYR A 90 -5.13 22.64 1.65
N TYR A 91 -3.95 22.03 1.54
CA TYR A 91 -3.80 20.61 1.23
C TYR A 91 -3.99 19.68 2.43
N LYS A 92 -4.38 20.21 3.60
CA LYS A 92 -4.62 19.44 4.83
C LYS A 92 -3.41 18.56 5.22
N THR A 93 -2.21 19.14 5.17
CA THR A 93 -0.98 18.39 5.47
C THR A 93 -0.93 18.01 6.95
N ASP A 94 -0.85 16.72 7.26
CA ASP A 94 -0.75 16.22 8.64
C ASP A 94 0.68 16.20 9.17
N GLY A 95 1.68 16.09 8.29
CA GLY A 95 3.09 16.10 8.68
C GLY A 95 4.03 16.25 7.49
N LEU A 96 5.16 16.91 7.73
CA LEU A 96 6.20 17.15 6.73
C LEU A 96 7.57 16.89 7.36
N ILE A 97 8.38 16.08 6.67
CA ILE A 97 9.74 15.75 7.05
C ILE A 97 10.66 15.96 5.86
N VAL A 98 11.84 16.53 6.10
CA VAL A 98 12.88 16.71 5.08
C VAL A 98 14.19 16.14 5.59
N LEU A 99 14.71 15.18 4.83
CA LEU A 99 16.07 14.67 4.98
C LEU A 99 16.97 15.31 3.93
N HIS A 100 18.17 15.72 4.32
CA HIS A 100 19.19 16.20 3.40
C HIS A 100 20.55 15.61 3.79
N GLU A 101 21.21 14.95 2.84
CA GLU A 101 22.50 14.27 3.06
C GLU A 101 22.49 13.31 4.28
N GLY A 102 21.37 12.62 4.50
CA GLY A 102 21.19 11.68 5.61
C GLY A 102 20.87 12.31 6.97
N ALA A 103 20.75 13.65 7.05
CA ALA A 103 20.35 14.36 8.26
C ALA A 103 18.89 14.81 8.22
N LEU A 104 18.22 14.78 9.36
CA LEU A 104 16.89 15.34 9.57
C LEU A 104 17.00 16.86 9.73
N VAL A 105 16.64 17.62 8.69
CA VAL A 105 16.83 19.08 8.67
C VAL A 105 15.55 19.87 8.93
N TYR A 106 14.39 19.27 8.67
CA TYR A 106 13.09 19.84 8.99
C TYR A 106 12.10 18.73 9.35
N GLU A 107 11.26 18.99 10.35
CA GLU A 107 10.16 18.13 10.76
C GLU A 107 9.10 18.98 11.43
N ASN A 108 7.84 18.86 10.99
CA ASN A 108 6.71 19.44 11.68
C ASN A 108 5.43 18.61 11.47
N TYR A 109 4.49 18.79 12.38
CA TYR A 109 3.23 18.05 12.44
C TYR A 109 2.05 19.01 12.64
N TRP A 110 0.91 18.67 12.05
CA TRP A 110 -0.33 19.43 12.13
C TRP A 110 -1.52 18.48 12.31
N GLN A 111 -2.73 19.03 12.42
CA GLN A 111 -3.98 18.27 12.40
C GLN A 111 -4.08 17.14 13.46
N GLY A 112 -3.34 17.25 14.57
CA GLY A 112 -3.33 16.25 15.65
C GLY A 112 -2.38 15.07 15.41
N ASN A 113 -1.63 15.05 14.31
CA ASN A 113 -0.55 14.10 14.08
C ASN A 113 0.67 14.39 14.99
N SER A 114 1.54 13.41 15.17
CA SER A 114 2.76 13.55 15.98
C SER A 114 3.88 12.64 15.49
N LYS A 115 5.08 12.84 16.06
CA LYS A 115 6.30 12.09 15.73
C LYS A 115 6.21 10.57 15.95
N ASP A 116 5.31 10.15 16.82
CA ASP A 116 5.11 8.77 17.29
C ASP A 116 3.77 8.19 16.85
N GLN A 117 3.00 8.95 16.06
CA GLN A 117 1.68 8.55 15.57
C GLN A 117 1.82 7.82 14.21
N PRO A 118 1.41 6.54 14.12
CA PRO A 118 1.28 5.89 12.82
C PRO A 118 0.21 6.57 11.98
N HIS A 119 0.53 6.76 10.71
CA HIS A 119 -0.35 7.35 9.70
C HIS A 119 -0.46 6.40 8.50
N ILE A 120 -1.66 6.26 7.95
CA ILE A 120 -1.92 5.46 6.76
C ILE A 120 -1.06 5.95 5.58
N SER A 121 -0.40 5.02 4.90
CA SER A 121 0.44 5.30 3.72
C SER A 121 -0.36 5.45 2.43
N TRP A 122 -1.54 4.82 2.39
CA TRP A 122 -2.21 4.50 1.13
C TRP A 122 -1.20 3.87 0.17
N SER A 123 -1.20 4.29 -1.09
CA SER A 123 -0.43 3.61 -2.14
C SER A 123 1.09 3.70 -2.00
N VAL A 124 1.65 4.44 -1.03
CA VAL A 124 3.08 4.34 -0.69
C VAL A 124 3.42 2.92 -0.20
N ALA A 125 2.46 2.17 0.37
CA ALA A 125 2.64 0.76 0.75
C ALA A 125 3.11 -0.15 -0.40
N LYS A 126 2.77 0.18 -1.65
CA LYS A 126 3.10 -0.62 -2.84
C LYS A 126 4.62 -0.73 -3.04
N SER A 127 5.35 0.37 -2.78
CA SER A 127 6.81 0.40 -2.93
C SER A 127 7.53 -0.42 -1.85
N PHE A 128 6.97 -0.48 -0.64
CA PHE A 128 7.45 -1.41 0.41
C PHE A 128 7.27 -2.86 -0.02
N LEU A 129 6.10 -3.21 -0.57
CA LEU A 129 5.86 -4.56 -1.07
C LEU A 129 6.81 -4.90 -2.22
N SER A 130 7.01 -3.99 -3.18
CA SER A 130 7.96 -4.18 -4.28
C SER A 130 9.37 -4.50 -3.77
N ALA A 131 9.85 -3.79 -2.75
CA ALA A 131 11.14 -4.10 -2.13
C ALA A 131 11.20 -5.55 -1.59
N LEU A 132 10.13 -6.03 -0.97
CA LEU A 132 10.05 -7.40 -0.46
C LEU A 132 10.03 -8.44 -1.59
N ILE A 133 9.34 -8.16 -2.70
CA ILE A 133 9.40 -9.00 -3.90
C ILE A 133 10.83 -9.07 -4.44
N GLY A 134 11.52 -7.93 -4.49
CA GLY A 134 12.93 -7.88 -4.93
C GLY A 134 13.86 -8.70 -4.06
N ILE A 135 13.66 -8.65 -2.74
CA ILE A 135 14.40 -9.49 -1.79
C ILE A 135 14.09 -10.97 -2.01
N ALA A 136 12.81 -11.34 -2.16
CA ALA A 136 12.40 -12.73 -2.41
C ALA A 136 12.94 -13.27 -3.74
N TYR A 137 12.95 -12.45 -4.79
CA TYR A 137 13.53 -12.77 -6.09
C TYR A 137 15.05 -13.01 -5.98
N HIS A 138 15.77 -12.10 -5.33
CA HIS A 138 17.21 -12.26 -5.11
C HIS A 138 17.56 -13.46 -4.21
N ASP A 139 16.70 -13.77 -3.23
CA ASP A 139 16.83 -14.96 -2.37
C ASP A 139 16.50 -16.28 -3.13
N GLY A 140 16.12 -16.21 -4.41
CA GLY A 140 15.85 -17.35 -5.28
C GLY A 140 14.47 -18.01 -5.05
N LEU A 141 13.56 -17.34 -4.35
CA LEU A 141 12.20 -17.82 -4.10
C LEU A 141 11.26 -17.58 -5.28
N ILE A 142 11.62 -16.63 -6.15
CA ILE A 142 11.00 -16.40 -7.47
C ILE A 142 12.09 -16.69 -8.49
N GLU A 143 11.85 -17.63 -9.41
CA GLU A 143 12.84 -18.11 -10.37
C GLU A 143 13.10 -17.09 -11.49
N ASP A 144 12.04 -16.55 -12.09
CA ASP A 144 12.13 -15.54 -13.15
C ASP A 144 10.95 -14.56 -13.06
N LEU A 145 11.17 -13.27 -13.29
CA LEU A 145 10.08 -12.27 -13.31
C LEU A 145 9.18 -12.40 -14.54
N SER A 146 9.65 -13.06 -15.60
CA SER A 146 8.85 -13.44 -16.76
C SER A 146 7.95 -14.66 -16.50
N ASP A 147 8.13 -15.35 -15.36
CA ASP A 147 7.23 -16.43 -14.98
C ASP A 147 5.79 -15.89 -14.86
N PRO A 148 4.79 -16.63 -15.34
CA PRO A 148 3.41 -16.29 -15.05
C PRO A 148 3.16 -16.43 -13.56
N ILE A 149 2.38 -15.51 -12.97
CA ILE A 149 2.08 -15.55 -11.53
C ILE A 149 1.38 -16.85 -11.10
N THR A 150 0.64 -17.50 -12.01
CA THR A 150 0.01 -18.82 -11.76
C THR A 150 1.00 -19.98 -11.68
N LYS A 151 2.28 -19.75 -12.00
CA LYS A 151 3.37 -20.69 -11.63
C LYS A 151 3.37 -20.91 -10.11
N TYR A 152 3.14 -19.85 -9.33
CA TYR A 152 3.15 -19.85 -7.88
C TYR A 152 1.72 -19.92 -7.32
N LEU A 153 0.80 -19.11 -7.86
CA LEU A 153 -0.60 -19.04 -7.41
C LEU A 153 -1.52 -19.91 -8.27
N LYS A 154 -1.47 -21.23 -8.08
CA LYS A 154 -2.18 -22.21 -8.92
C LYS A 154 -3.70 -22.04 -8.95
N ASP A 155 -4.29 -21.47 -7.91
CA ASP A 155 -5.72 -21.24 -7.81
C ASP A 155 -6.22 -20.03 -8.60
N PHE A 156 -5.32 -19.30 -9.27
CA PHE A 156 -5.65 -18.22 -10.21
C PHE A 156 -5.70 -18.66 -11.68
N GLU A 157 -5.50 -19.95 -11.97
CA GLU A 157 -5.72 -20.50 -13.30
C GLU A 157 -7.17 -20.25 -13.76
N GLY A 158 -7.34 -19.74 -14.99
CA GLY A 158 -8.65 -19.37 -15.55
C GLY A 158 -9.23 -18.03 -15.08
N THR A 159 -8.48 -17.23 -14.31
CA THR A 159 -8.87 -15.87 -13.90
C THR A 159 -8.26 -14.79 -14.82
N GLY A 160 -8.53 -13.52 -14.55
CA GLY A 160 -7.89 -12.40 -15.25
C GLY A 160 -6.36 -12.32 -15.08
N TYR A 161 -5.80 -13.02 -14.08
CA TYR A 161 -4.36 -13.10 -13.84
C TYR A 161 -3.70 -14.36 -14.40
N ALA A 162 -4.46 -15.22 -15.10
CA ALA A 162 -3.91 -16.40 -15.73
C ALA A 162 -2.84 -16.02 -16.77
N ASN A 163 -1.66 -16.64 -16.67
CA ASN A 163 -0.51 -16.40 -17.56
C ASN A 163 0.07 -14.98 -17.54
N VAL A 164 -0.29 -14.13 -16.57
CA VAL A 164 0.28 -12.78 -16.46
C VAL A 164 1.67 -12.85 -15.82
N PRO A 165 2.74 -12.37 -16.49
CA PRO A 165 4.08 -12.31 -15.92
C PRO A 165 4.15 -11.47 -14.65
N ILE A 166 4.97 -11.88 -13.68
CA ILE A 166 5.17 -11.14 -12.42
C ILE A 166 5.70 -9.73 -12.70
N LYS A 167 6.61 -9.58 -13.67
CA LYS A 167 7.15 -8.29 -14.12
C LYS A 167 6.05 -7.33 -14.57
N ASP A 168 5.09 -7.82 -15.34
CA ASP A 168 4.01 -6.97 -15.87
C ASP A 168 3.08 -6.50 -14.74
N ILE A 169 2.89 -7.31 -13.69
CA ILE A 169 2.15 -6.92 -12.48
C ILE A 169 2.93 -5.85 -11.68
N LEU A 170 4.25 -6.02 -11.52
CA LEU A 170 5.12 -5.01 -10.89
C LEU A 170 5.07 -3.67 -11.62
N GLN A 171 4.85 -3.71 -12.93
CA GLN A 171 4.82 -2.55 -13.83
C GLN A 171 3.41 -1.99 -14.07
N MET A 172 2.39 -2.42 -13.30
CA MET A 172 0.99 -2.01 -13.49
C MET A 172 0.53 -2.19 -14.94
N SER A 173 0.88 -3.34 -15.52
CA SER A 173 0.70 -3.66 -16.93
C SER A 173 0.12 -5.08 -17.10
N SER A 174 -0.63 -5.56 -16.10
CA SER A 174 -1.25 -6.88 -16.08
C SER A 174 -2.32 -7.06 -17.16
N GLY A 175 -2.90 -5.94 -17.63
CA GLY A 175 -4.02 -5.92 -18.57
C GLY A 175 -5.38 -6.30 -17.95
N VAL A 176 -5.44 -6.44 -16.63
CA VAL A 176 -6.70 -6.66 -15.91
C VAL A 176 -7.61 -5.43 -16.03
N ILE A 177 -8.90 -5.67 -16.26
CA ILE A 177 -9.92 -4.63 -16.30
C ILE A 177 -10.25 -4.24 -14.87
N PHE A 178 -9.95 -3.01 -14.49
CA PHE A 178 -10.22 -2.50 -13.15
C PHE A 178 -10.39 -0.98 -13.19
N ASN A 179 -11.56 -0.47 -12.80
CA ASN A 179 -11.81 0.96 -12.68
C ASN A 179 -11.32 1.50 -11.33
N GLU A 180 -10.30 2.37 -11.36
CA GLU A 180 -9.71 3.08 -10.20
C GLU A 180 -10.35 4.44 -9.88
N ASP A 181 -11.50 4.77 -10.46
CA ASP A 181 -12.19 6.02 -10.14
C ASP A 181 -12.76 5.97 -8.70
N TYR A 182 -12.01 6.55 -7.76
CA TYR A 182 -12.42 6.67 -6.36
C TYR A 182 -13.68 7.53 -6.16
N GLY A 183 -14.01 8.42 -7.09
CA GLY A 183 -15.21 9.25 -7.04
C GLY A 183 -16.47 8.56 -7.58
N ASP A 184 -16.30 7.51 -8.39
CA ASP A 184 -17.40 6.69 -8.90
C ASP A 184 -17.75 5.58 -7.90
N TYR A 185 -18.99 5.60 -7.39
CA TYR A 185 -19.50 4.56 -6.49
C TYR A 185 -19.47 3.16 -7.14
N ASP A 186 -19.66 3.07 -8.46
CA ASP A 186 -19.73 1.81 -9.20
C ASP A 186 -18.37 1.38 -9.79
N SER A 187 -17.28 2.09 -9.48
CA SER A 187 -15.92 1.65 -9.82
C SER A 187 -15.52 0.37 -9.10
N ASP A 188 -14.53 -0.34 -9.65
CA ASP A 188 -14.07 -1.60 -9.10
C ASP A 188 -13.34 -1.41 -7.77
N ILE A 189 -12.66 -0.27 -7.56
CA ILE A 189 -12.03 0.07 -6.30
C ILE A 189 -13.05 0.30 -5.16
N ASN A 190 -14.17 0.96 -5.45
CA ASN A 190 -15.25 1.16 -4.49
C ASN A 190 -16.02 -0.14 -4.23
N LYS A 191 -16.27 -0.95 -5.28
CA LYS A 191 -16.83 -2.30 -5.13
C LYS A 191 -15.92 -3.20 -4.29
N PHE A 192 -14.62 -3.12 -4.49
CA PHE A 192 -13.62 -3.84 -3.70
C PHE A 192 -13.71 -3.47 -2.21
N GLY A 193 -13.68 -2.18 -1.88
CA GLY A 193 -13.81 -1.71 -0.49
C GLY A 193 -15.10 -2.22 0.18
N ARG A 194 -16.24 -2.17 -0.52
CA ARG A 194 -17.52 -2.72 -0.01
C ARG A 194 -17.50 -4.23 0.11
N ALA A 195 -16.91 -4.95 -0.85
CA ALA A 195 -16.81 -6.40 -0.82
C ALA A 195 -15.99 -6.88 0.39
N LEU A 196 -14.86 -6.23 0.67
CA LEU A 196 -14.06 -6.48 1.87
C LEU A 196 -14.84 -6.17 3.15
N ALA A 197 -15.55 -5.04 3.18
CA ALA A 197 -16.38 -4.68 4.33
C ALA A 197 -17.48 -5.71 4.63
N MET A 198 -17.98 -6.39 3.60
CA MET A 198 -18.95 -7.49 3.69
C MET A 198 -18.33 -8.86 3.99
N GLY A 199 -16.99 -8.96 4.01
CA GLY A 199 -16.22 -10.16 4.34
C GLY A 199 -15.81 -11.02 3.14
N THR A 200 -15.84 -10.47 1.91
CA THR A 200 -15.18 -11.10 0.76
C THR A 200 -13.67 -11.00 0.98
N SER A 201 -12.93 -12.08 0.76
CA SER A 201 -11.47 -12.02 0.84
C SER A 201 -10.88 -11.25 -0.35
N MET A 202 -9.71 -10.65 -0.17
CA MET A 202 -9.00 -10.01 -1.29
C MET A 202 -8.69 -11.01 -2.42
N ARG A 203 -8.37 -12.26 -2.05
CA ARG A 203 -8.11 -13.35 -2.99
C ARG A 203 -9.34 -13.69 -3.84
N ASP A 204 -10.51 -13.83 -3.21
CA ASP A 204 -11.75 -14.14 -3.93
C ASP A 204 -12.19 -13.00 -4.84
N PHE A 205 -12.02 -11.75 -4.38
CA PHE A 205 -12.28 -10.60 -5.21
C PHE A 205 -11.39 -10.59 -6.47
N ALA A 206 -10.08 -10.79 -6.30
CA ALA A 206 -9.13 -10.82 -7.41
C ALA A 206 -9.44 -11.92 -8.43
N LYS A 207 -9.91 -13.10 -7.99
CA LYS A 207 -10.35 -14.19 -8.88
C LYS A 207 -11.55 -13.81 -9.77
N GLY A 208 -12.37 -12.86 -9.32
CA GLY A 208 -13.51 -12.36 -10.07
C GLY A 208 -13.14 -11.48 -11.27
N LEU A 209 -11.92 -10.93 -11.29
CA LEU A 209 -11.47 -9.99 -12.31
C LEU A 209 -11.21 -10.68 -13.66
N LYS A 210 -11.27 -9.88 -14.73
CA LYS A 210 -11.07 -10.32 -16.11
C LYS A 210 -9.92 -9.57 -16.75
N ASN A 211 -9.21 -10.27 -17.63
CA ASN A 211 -8.20 -9.65 -18.47
C ASN A 211 -8.84 -9.02 -19.71
N GLY A 212 -8.44 -7.80 -20.04
CA GLY A 212 -8.93 -7.05 -21.21
C GLY A 212 -7.85 -6.63 -22.19
N LYS A 213 -6.57 -6.82 -21.85
CA LYS A 213 -5.41 -6.43 -22.67
C LYS A 213 -4.27 -7.43 -22.48
N GLN A 214 -3.49 -7.64 -23.53
CA GLN A 214 -2.29 -8.46 -23.41
C GLN A 214 -1.34 -7.87 -22.34
N PRO A 215 -0.85 -8.68 -21.38
CA PRO A 215 0.13 -8.22 -20.39
C PRO A 215 1.37 -7.58 -21.02
N GLY A 216 1.92 -6.56 -20.37
CA GLY A 216 3.14 -5.87 -20.82
C GLY A 216 2.96 -4.98 -22.06
N THR A 217 1.72 -4.70 -22.47
CA THR A 217 1.43 -3.85 -23.65
C THR A 217 0.85 -2.48 -23.32
N PHE A 218 0.34 -2.29 -22.11
CA PHE A 218 -0.29 -1.05 -21.69
C PHE A 218 -0.15 -0.85 -20.18
N ASN A 219 0.35 0.30 -19.75
CA ASN A 219 0.42 0.68 -18.34
C ASN A 219 -0.92 1.29 -17.89
N HIS A 220 -1.54 0.64 -16.91
CA HIS A 220 -2.74 1.10 -16.25
C HIS A 220 -2.63 0.82 -14.77
N TYR A 221 -2.72 1.86 -13.94
CA TYR A 221 -2.64 1.70 -12.51
C TYR A 221 -3.80 0.84 -11.99
N VAL A 222 -3.48 -0.28 -11.33
CA VAL A 222 -4.47 -1.24 -10.80
C VAL A 222 -4.02 -1.71 -9.41
N SER A 223 -4.74 -1.33 -8.36
CA SER A 223 -4.38 -1.63 -6.97
C SER A 223 -4.38 -3.12 -6.66
N ILE A 224 -5.20 -3.91 -7.37
CA ILE A 224 -5.26 -5.36 -7.19
C ILE A 224 -4.00 -6.05 -7.75
N ASP A 225 -3.26 -5.43 -8.69
CA ASP A 225 -1.96 -5.94 -9.14
C ASP A 225 -1.00 -6.04 -7.94
N THR A 226 -0.94 -5.01 -7.09
CA THR A 226 -0.15 -5.06 -5.86
C THR A 226 -0.61 -6.16 -4.91
N GLN A 227 -1.93 -6.38 -4.79
CA GLN A 227 -2.44 -7.44 -3.92
C GLN A 227 -2.11 -8.85 -4.45
N MET A 228 -2.00 -9.02 -5.77
CA MET A 228 -1.48 -10.24 -6.38
C MET A 228 -0.02 -10.48 -6.00
N LEU A 229 0.81 -9.44 -6.01
CA LEU A 229 2.19 -9.54 -5.54
C LEU A 229 2.26 -9.89 -4.04
N ALA A 230 1.33 -9.41 -3.22
CA ALA A 230 1.29 -9.76 -1.80
C ALA A 230 1.00 -11.25 -1.61
N MET A 231 0.01 -11.79 -2.32
CA MET A 231 -0.28 -13.22 -2.30
C MET A 231 0.90 -14.06 -2.81
N LEU A 232 1.60 -13.59 -3.86
CA LEU A 232 2.82 -14.21 -4.34
C LEU A 232 3.90 -14.24 -3.25
N LEU A 233 4.16 -13.11 -2.59
CA LEU A 233 5.16 -13.02 -1.51
C LEU A 233 4.84 -14.01 -0.39
N GLU A 234 3.59 -14.06 0.06
CA GLU A 234 3.16 -14.97 1.13
C GLU A 234 3.29 -16.44 0.71
N GLU A 235 2.95 -16.77 -0.54
CA GLU A 235 3.09 -18.13 -1.08
C GLU A 235 4.56 -18.59 -1.12
N VAL A 236 5.46 -17.75 -1.64
CA VAL A 236 6.88 -18.14 -1.82
C VAL A 236 7.70 -18.09 -0.54
N THR A 237 7.27 -17.31 0.46
CA THR A 237 7.98 -17.18 1.75
C THR A 237 7.35 -18.02 2.86
N GLY A 238 6.06 -18.39 2.74
CA GLY A 238 5.29 -19.02 3.81
C GLY A 238 5.02 -18.11 5.01
N GLN A 239 5.24 -16.80 4.88
CA GLN A 239 5.11 -15.80 5.93
C GLN A 239 4.22 -14.64 5.45
N SER A 240 3.51 -13.97 6.38
CA SER A 240 2.70 -12.81 6.03
C SER A 240 3.54 -11.64 5.51
N VAL A 241 2.92 -10.72 4.75
CA VAL A 241 3.59 -9.47 4.31
C VAL A 241 4.18 -8.71 5.48
N ALA A 242 3.45 -8.60 6.60
CA ALA A 242 3.91 -7.90 7.79
C ALA A 242 5.15 -8.55 8.42
N LYS A 243 5.20 -9.88 8.43
CA LYS A 243 6.36 -10.61 8.97
C LYS A 243 7.59 -10.47 8.07
N ASN A 244 7.39 -10.54 6.75
CA ASN A 244 8.44 -10.25 5.78
C ASN A 244 8.96 -8.81 5.95
N LEU A 245 8.06 -7.83 6.08
CA LEU A 245 8.43 -6.42 6.29
C LEU A 245 9.25 -6.25 7.58
N GLU A 246 8.79 -6.82 8.68
CA GLU A 246 9.46 -6.81 9.98
C GLU A 246 10.90 -7.34 9.88
N GLU A 247 11.06 -8.56 9.33
CA GLU A 247 12.33 -9.28 9.34
C GLU A 247 13.32 -8.74 8.30
N LYS A 248 12.85 -8.45 7.09
CA LYS A 248 13.71 -8.11 5.96
C LYS A 248 14.06 -6.62 5.90
N ILE A 249 13.20 -5.72 6.40
CA ILE A 249 13.41 -4.27 6.29
C ILE A 249 13.32 -3.58 7.65
N TRP A 250 12.18 -3.68 8.35
CA TRP A 250 11.84 -2.84 9.50
C TRP A 250 12.89 -2.92 10.62
N THR A 251 13.21 -4.14 11.04
CA THR A 251 14.22 -4.39 12.07
C THR A 251 15.64 -4.08 11.58
N GLN A 252 15.90 -4.28 10.28
CA GLN A 252 17.22 -4.16 9.67
C GLN A 252 17.70 -2.72 9.51
N ILE A 253 16.76 -1.78 9.33
CA ILE A 253 17.10 -0.36 9.12
C ILE A 253 16.83 0.53 10.34
N GLY A 254 16.54 -0.07 11.50
CA GLY A 254 16.38 0.67 12.74
C GLY A 254 15.11 1.52 12.77
N MET A 255 13.99 0.99 12.26
CA MET A 255 12.69 1.67 12.41
C MET A 255 12.37 1.87 13.89
N GLU A 256 11.91 3.08 14.24
CA GLU A 256 11.76 3.57 15.62
C GLU A 256 10.48 3.08 16.27
N HIS A 257 9.39 2.97 15.50
CA HIS A 257 8.07 2.66 16.03
C HIS A 257 7.50 1.38 15.41
N ASP A 258 6.61 0.76 16.17
CA ASP A 258 5.79 -0.33 15.64
C ASP A 258 4.92 0.26 14.51
N ALA A 259 4.87 -0.46 13.39
CA ALA A 259 3.93 -0.23 12.32
C ALA A 259 2.85 -1.29 12.35
N TYR A 260 1.86 -1.18 11.47
CA TYR A 260 0.90 -2.24 11.24
C TYR A 260 0.36 -2.21 9.81
N TYR A 261 -0.04 -3.38 9.33
CA TYR A 261 -0.87 -3.50 8.13
C TYR A 261 -2.32 -3.71 8.56
N MET A 262 -3.25 -3.01 7.92
CA MET A 262 -4.64 -3.47 7.89
C MET A 262 -4.74 -4.83 7.20
N VAL A 263 -5.69 -5.66 7.62
CA VAL A 263 -5.92 -7.00 7.05
C VAL A 263 -7.39 -7.21 6.68
N ASP A 264 -7.68 -8.18 5.80
CA ASP A 264 -9.04 -8.68 5.64
C ASP A 264 -9.42 -9.72 6.72
N ASP A 265 -10.65 -10.25 6.65
CA ASP A 265 -11.14 -11.25 7.62
C ASP A 265 -10.37 -12.59 7.56
N THR A 266 -9.53 -12.81 6.54
CA THR A 266 -8.65 -13.98 6.42
C THR A 266 -7.25 -13.73 7.01
N GLY A 267 -6.96 -12.49 7.43
CA GLY A 267 -5.65 -12.08 7.91
C GLY A 267 -4.68 -11.67 6.80
N THR A 268 -5.13 -11.62 5.54
CA THR A 268 -4.30 -11.18 4.40
C THR A 268 -4.07 -9.68 4.51
N ALA A 269 -2.81 -9.25 4.42
CA ALA A 269 -2.46 -7.83 4.48
C ALA A 269 -3.05 -7.05 3.31
N TRP A 270 -3.59 -5.87 3.59
CA TRP A 270 -4.05 -4.91 2.59
C TRP A 270 -2.85 -4.21 1.94
N ALA A 271 -2.04 -4.95 1.18
CA ALA A 271 -0.72 -4.50 0.75
C ALA A 271 -0.74 -3.35 -0.27
N LEU A 272 -1.87 -3.17 -0.98
CA LEU A 272 -2.06 -2.06 -1.91
C LEU A 272 -2.16 -0.69 -1.23
N GLY A 273 -2.38 -0.63 0.09
CA GLY A 273 -2.54 0.67 0.76
C GLY A 273 -2.54 0.72 2.29
N GLY A 274 -2.57 -0.43 2.96
CA GLY A 274 -2.92 -0.55 4.37
C GLY A 274 -1.78 -0.44 5.37
N LEU A 275 -0.56 -0.08 4.94
CA LEU A 275 0.56 0.12 5.86
C LEU A 275 0.37 1.42 6.64
N ASN A 276 0.52 1.36 7.95
CA ASN A 276 0.51 2.52 8.84
C ASN A 276 1.83 2.56 9.59
N ALA A 277 2.53 3.68 9.51
CA ALA A 277 3.82 3.89 10.14
C ALA A 277 4.03 5.37 10.45
N THR A 278 5.02 5.68 11.29
CA THR A 278 5.36 7.07 11.60
C THR A 278 6.05 7.74 10.42
N LEU A 279 5.95 9.08 10.35
CA LEU A 279 6.57 9.87 9.28
C LEU A 279 8.09 9.66 9.18
N ARG A 280 8.77 9.50 10.32
CA ARG A 280 10.21 9.20 10.37
C ARG A 280 10.55 7.84 9.79
N ASP A 281 9.73 6.83 10.03
CA ASP A 281 9.95 5.48 9.53
C ASP A 281 9.68 5.39 8.02
N TYR A 282 8.70 6.14 7.49
CA TYR A 282 8.58 6.34 6.04
C TYR A 282 9.83 7.02 5.46
N ALA A 283 10.38 8.04 6.14
CA ALA A 283 11.58 8.74 5.68
C ALA A 283 12.82 7.82 5.64
N LYS A 284 12.96 6.88 6.57
CA LYS A 284 14.04 5.86 6.54
C LYS A 284 13.95 4.96 5.32
N PHE A 285 12.74 4.58 4.91
CA PHE A 285 12.57 3.81 3.67
C PHE A 285 12.95 4.61 2.43
N GLY A 286 12.58 5.90 2.37
CA GLY A 286 13.06 6.80 1.32
C GLY A 286 14.59 6.91 1.29
N GLN A 287 15.22 7.09 2.45
CA GLN A 287 16.68 7.13 2.59
C GLN A 287 17.35 5.80 2.19
N LEU A 288 16.69 4.66 2.43
CA LEU A 288 17.18 3.35 1.99
C LEU A 288 17.24 3.27 0.45
N TYR A 289 16.22 3.75 -0.24
CA TYR A 289 16.21 3.83 -1.71
C TYR A 289 17.22 4.85 -2.24
N LEU A 290 17.36 6.02 -1.59
CA LEU A 290 18.40 7.00 -1.94
C LEU A 290 19.82 6.42 -1.81
N ASN A 291 20.01 5.45 -0.93
CA ASN A 291 21.25 4.71 -0.73
C ASN A 291 21.34 3.43 -1.57
N ASN A 292 20.59 3.31 -2.67
CA ASN A 292 20.56 2.13 -3.55
C ASN A 292 20.29 0.82 -2.80
N GLY A 293 19.41 0.83 -1.79
CA GLY A 293 19.04 -0.34 -1.00
C GLY A 293 20.02 -0.70 0.11
N ARG A 294 21.05 0.13 0.34
CA ARG A 294 22.05 -0.07 1.39
C ARG A 294 21.71 0.70 2.66
N TRP A 295 21.84 0.05 3.81
CA TRP A 295 21.77 0.68 5.12
C TRP A 295 23.05 0.42 5.89
N ASN A 296 23.77 1.47 6.27
CA ASN A 296 25.13 1.38 6.82
C ASN A 296 26.07 0.55 5.91
N ASN A 297 26.49 -0.63 6.38
CA ASN A 297 27.38 -1.54 5.65
C ASN A 297 26.68 -2.79 5.13
N LYS A 298 25.34 -2.82 5.12
CA LYS A 298 24.55 -3.97 4.69
C LYS A 298 23.66 -3.62 3.49
N GLN A 299 23.67 -4.48 2.47
CA GLN A 299 22.69 -4.44 1.40
C GLN A 299 21.38 -5.05 1.93
N ILE A 300 20.31 -4.26 1.98
CA ILE A 300 19.00 -4.68 2.48
C ILE A 300 18.11 -5.06 1.30
N ILE A 301 17.99 -4.16 0.32
CA ILE A 301 17.29 -4.40 -0.94
C ILE A 301 18.37 -4.54 -2.01
N PRO A 302 18.33 -5.53 -2.92
CA PRO A 302 19.29 -5.64 -4.01
C PRO A 302 19.42 -4.32 -4.79
N GLU A 303 20.66 -3.89 -5.07
CA GLU A 303 20.92 -2.61 -5.73
C GLU A 303 20.29 -2.54 -7.14
N ASP A 304 20.42 -3.63 -7.89
CA ASP A 304 19.80 -3.80 -9.21
C ASP A 304 18.26 -3.70 -9.16
N TRP A 305 17.64 -4.22 -8.10
CA TRP A 305 16.20 -4.06 -7.87
C TRP A 305 15.81 -2.60 -7.64
N VAL A 306 16.58 -1.86 -6.83
CA VAL A 306 16.32 -0.43 -6.60
C VAL A 306 16.42 0.34 -7.91
N HIS A 307 17.48 0.14 -8.69
CA HIS A 307 17.63 0.79 -10.00
C HIS A 307 16.50 0.44 -10.96
N ALA A 308 16.12 -0.85 -11.07
CA ALA A 308 15.00 -1.28 -11.91
C ALA A 308 13.67 -0.68 -11.45
N SER A 309 13.51 -0.44 -10.14
CA SER A 309 12.24 0.06 -9.58
C SER A 309 11.85 1.42 -10.12
N HIS A 310 12.80 2.27 -10.49
CA HIS A 310 12.56 3.61 -11.03
C HIS A 310 13.17 3.81 -12.43
N THR A 311 13.45 2.72 -13.16
CA THR A 311 13.97 2.78 -14.54
C THR A 311 12.95 2.17 -15.50
N PRO A 312 12.15 2.98 -16.22
CA PRO A 312 11.25 2.49 -17.25
C PRO A 312 12.00 1.77 -18.37
N ASP A 313 11.62 0.54 -18.68
CA ASP A 313 12.34 -0.32 -19.62
C ASP A 313 11.53 -0.72 -20.87
N ALA A 314 10.31 -0.19 -21.01
CA ALA A 314 9.43 -0.43 -22.15
C ALA A 314 8.65 0.84 -22.54
N PRO A 315 8.15 0.95 -23.80
CA PRO A 315 7.44 2.15 -24.27
C PRO A 315 6.22 2.53 -23.43
N HIS A 316 5.47 1.56 -22.92
CA HIS A 316 4.28 1.79 -22.10
C HIS A 316 4.59 2.33 -20.69
N LEU A 317 5.87 2.37 -20.31
CA LEU A 317 6.33 2.81 -18.99
C LEU A 317 7.03 4.16 -19.01
N GLN A 318 7.36 4.67 -20.20
CA GLN A 318 8.11 5.91 -20.35
C GLN A 318 7.24 7.11 -19.93
N PRO A 319 7.83 8.12 -19.26
CA PRO A 319 7.16 9.40 -19.04
C PRO A 319 6.77 10.07 -20.36
N GLY A 320 5.70 10.86 -20.30
CA GLY A 320 5.14 11.60 -21.43
C GLY A 320 3.87 10.96 -21.99
N THR A 321 2.97 11.80 -22.49
CA THR A 321 1.69 11.37 -23.07
C THR A 321 1.91 10.46 -24.28
N ASN A 322 1.36 9.25 -24.24
CA ASN A 322 1.46 8.27 -25.31
C ASN A 322 0.23 7.32 -25.31
N ASP A 323 0.08 6.52 -26.38
CA ASP A 323 -1.07 5.62 -26.57
C ASP A 323 -0.99 4.32 -25.74
N PHE A 324 0.11 4.13 -25.01
CA PHE A 324 0.43 2.89 -24.30
C PHE A 324 0.33 3.03 -22.77
N SER A 325 -0.04 4.20 -22.24
CA SER A 325 -0.24 4.42 -20.80
C SER A 325 -1.49 5.25 -20.53
N SER A 326 -2.17 4.98 -19.42
CA SER A 326 -3.23 5.87 -18.91
C SER A 326 -2.70 7.07 -18.12
N SER A 327 -1.39 7.17 -17.91
CA SER A 327 -0.73 8.27 -17.19
C SER A 327 0.36 8.90 -18.05
N SER A 328 0.63 10.19 -17.83
CA SER A 328 1.80 10.87 -18.39
C SER A 328 3.06 10.69 -17.54
N TRP A 329 2.93 10.13 -16.34
CA TRP A 329 4.06 9.80 -15.48
C TRP A 329 4.63 8.45 -15.90
N GLY A 330 5.95 8.29 -15.78
CA GLY A 330 6.56 6.99 -15.99
C GLY A 330 6.24 6.03 -14.84
N TYR A 331 6.52 4.76 -15.06
CA TYR A 331 6.34 3.74 -14.03
C TYR A 331 7.44 2.68 -14.07
N GLY A 332 7.84 2.19 -12.91
CA GLY A 332 8.78 1.07 -12.77
C GLY A 332 8.19 -0.05 -11.92
N TYR A 333 8.95 -0.59 -10.96
CA TYR A 333 8.45 -1.64 -10.06
C TYR A 333 7.75 -1.05 -8.85
N GLN A 334 6.48 -0.68 -9.03
CA GLN A 334 5.64 -0.02 -8.02
C GLN A 334 6.14 1.37 -7.59
N TRP A 335 6.80 2.09 -8.50
CA TRP A 335 7.21 3.48 -8.36
C TRP A 335 6.79 4.29 -9.58
N TRP A 336 6.34 5.52 -9.33
CA TRP A 336 6.16 6.54 -10.37
C TRP A 336 7.52 7.18 -10.70
N VAL A 337 7.71 7.57 -11.96
CA VAL A 337 8.96 8.15 -12.50
C VAL A 337 8.70 9.46 -13.23
#